data_AF-A0A496YXX8-F1
#
_entry.id   AF-A0A496YXX8-F1
#
_cell.length_a   1.000
_cell.length_b   1.000
_cell.length_c   1.000
_cell.angle_alpha   90.00
_cell.angle_beta   90.00
_cell.angle_gamma   90.00
#
_symmetry.space_group_name_H-M   'P 1'
#
loop_
_entity.id
_entity.type
_entity.pdbx_description
1 polymer ?
#
loop_
_entity_poly.entity_id
_entity_poly.type
_entity_poly.pdbx_seq_one_letter_code
_entity_poly.pdbx_strand_id
1 'polypeptide(L)'
;MSVYELVEEIKELANFVEYEKILENRCKAEKKFAEMLERNTMPYYSAYYSDYLGDDISEMRIVIIDENGNEHECPQEVSERYACRHIKPHYEKGTGIADFIVELIKEGIIPVEFKIIEKVREEINRESVLREENILAGNITIEHLKIVKQHLLEKLSQQ
;
A
#
# COMPACT_ATOMS: atom_id res chain seq x y z
N MET A 1 47.24 -9.72 9.74
CA MET A 1 45.92 -9.75 9.10
C MET A 1 46.03 -10.65 7.88
N SER A 2 45.40 -11.81 7.92
CA SER A 2 45.38 -12.74 6.79
C SER A 2 44.33 -12.33 5.76
N VAL A 3 44.47 -12.77 4.52
CA VAL A 3 43.48 -12.52 3.46
C VAL A 3 42.09 -13.07 3.84
N TYR A 4 42.05 -14.14 4.65
CA TYR A 4 40.80 -14.71 5.17
C TYR A 4 40.09 -13.79 6.16
N GLU A 5 40.83 -13.16 7.08
CA GLU A 5 40.28 -12.20 8.05
C GLU A 5 39.68 -10.98 7.33
N LEU A 6 40.36 -10.51 6.28
CA LEU A 6 39.89 -9.38 5.48
C LEU A 6 38.59 -9.67 4.71
N VAL A 7 38.42 -10.92 4.23
CA VAL A 7 37.21 -11.34 3.50
C VAL A 7 36.01 -11.52 4.44
N GLU A 8 36.22 -11.99 5.66
CA GLU A 8 35.19 -12.05 6.71
C GLU A 8 34.70 -10.65 7.08
N GLU A 9 35.61 -9.71 7.37
CA GLU A 9 35.25 -8.31 7.68
C GLU A 9 34.46 -7.64 6.55
N ILE A 10 34.84 -7.86 5.28
CA ILE A 10 34.12 -7.31 4.13
C ILE A 10 32.70 -7.89 4.02
N LYS A 11 32.50 -9.18 4.33
CA LYS A 11 31.17 -9.80 4.33
C LYS A 11 30.30 -9.25 5.46
N GLU A 12 30.86 -9.08 6.65
CA GLU A 12 30.15 -8.49 7.78
C GLU A 12 29.72 -7.05 7.48
N LEU A 13 30.61 -6.25 6.87
CA LEU A 13 30.30 -4.89 6.43
C LEU A 13 29.23 -4.86 5.33
N ALA A 14 29.28 -5.77 4.36
CA ALA A 14 28.26 -5.87 3.31
C ALA A 14 26.88 -6.19 3.89
N ASN A 15 26.82 -7.15 4.83
CA ASN A 15 25.58 -7.49 5.54
C ASN A 15 25.04 -6.32 6.36
N PHE A 16 25.93 -5.53 6.97
CA PHE A 16 25.55 -4.33 7.70
C PHE A 16 24.93 -3.26 6.78
N VAL A 17 25.50 -3.03 5.60
CA VAL A 17 24.97 -2.09 4.59
C VAL A 17 23.60 -2.56 4.06
N GLU A 18 23.41 -3.87 3.86
CA GLU A 18 22.10 -4.43 3.50
C GLU A 18 21.07 -4.20 4.60
N TYR A 19 21.46 -4.39 5.87
CA TYR A 19 20.60 -4.13 7.01
C TYR A 19 20.19 -2.66 7.12
N GLU A 20 21.13 -1.71 6.92
CA GLU A 20 20.81 -0.27 6.87
C GLU A 20 19.79 0.05 5.78
N LYS A 21 19.95 -0.50 4.57
CA LYS A 21 18.98 -0.29 3.47
C LYS A 21 17.59 -0.81 3.81
N ILE A 22 17.49 -1.96 4.48
CA ILE A 22 16.21 -2.53 4.91
C ILE A 22 15.54 -1.60 5.92
N LEU A 23 16.30 -1.10 6.91
CA LEU A 23 15.79 -0.15 7.90
C LEU A 23 15.34 1.17 7.26
N GLU A 24 16.11 1.73 6.33
CA GLU A 24 15.73 2.94 5.61
C GLU A 24 14.42 2.77 4.83
N ASN A 25 14.27 1.64 4.13
CA ASN A 25 13.06 1.35 3.36
C ASN A 25 11.84 1.19 4.27
N ARG A 26 12.02 0.55 5.43
CA ARG A 26 10.98 0.41 6.44
C ARG A 26 10.57 1.76 7.04
N CYS A 27 11.54 2.61 7.39
CA CYS A 27 11.26 3.98 7.85
C CYS A 27 10.50 4.81 6.80
N LYS A 28 10.86 4.66 5.51
CA LYS A 28 10.12 5.31 4.41
C LYS A 28 8.69 4.80 4.31
N ALA A 29 8.49 3.49 4.41
CA ALA A 29 7.17 2.87 4.38
C ALA A 29 6.30 3.36 5.54
N GLU A 30 6.83 3.35 6.77
CA GLU A 30 6.12 3.80 7.97
C GLU A 30 5.74 5.28 7.87
N LYS A 31 6.65 6.14 7.42
CA LYS A 31 6.34 7.56 7.19
C LYS A 31 5.26 7.76 6.13
N LYS A 32 5.36 7.08 4.99
CA LYS A 32 4.35 7.15 3.92
C LYS A 32 2.99 6.69 4.44
N PHE A 33 2.95 5.60 5.19
CA PHE A 33 1.72 5.09 5.79
C PHE A 33 1.09 6.07 6.77
N ALA A 34 1.89 6.71 7.64
CA ALA A 34 1.43 7.77 8.53
C ALA A 34 0.77 8.93 7.76
N GLU A 35 1.41 9.42 6.70
CA GLU A 35 0.86 10.48 5.85
C GLU A 35 -0.47 10.07 5.19
N MET A 36 -0.59 8.80 4.79
CA MET A 36 -1.82 8.26 4.22
C MET A 36 -2.95 8.18 5.26
N LEU A 37 -2.64 7.80 6.50
CA LEU A 37 -3.58 7.76 7.62
C LEU A 37 -4.09 9.16 7.97
N GLU A 38 -3.20 10.15 8.08
CA GLU A 38 -3.56 11.55 8.39
C GLU A 38 -4.53 12.13 7.36
N ARG A 39 -4.34 11.78 6.08
CA ARG A 39 -5.21 12.22 4.98
C ARG A 39 -6.45 11.36 4.82
N ASN A 40 -6.57 10.28 5.57
CA ASN A 40 -7.56 9.21 5.36
C ASN A 40 -7.62 8.80 3.87
N THR A 41 -6.45 8.58 3.28
CA THR A 41 -6.30 8.35 1.84
C THR A 41 -7.13 7.14 1.42
N MET A 42 -7.83 7.25 0.29
CA MET A 42 -8.59 6.15 -0.29
C MET A 42 -7.70 5.41 -1.30
N PRO A 43 -7.48 4.09 -1.15
CA PRO A 43 -6.84 3.30 -2.20
C PRO A 43 -7.73 3.26 -3.44
N TYR A 44 -7.16 3.00 -4.61
CA TYR A 44 -7.88 3.13 -5.87
C TYR A 44 -7.49 2.08 -6.90
N TYR A 45 -8.41 1.84 -7.81
CA TYR A 45 -8.23 1.10 -9.04
C TYR A 45 -8.79 1.96 -10.18
N SER A 46 -7.91 2.43 -11.06
CA SER A 46 -8.27 3.26 -12.21
C SER A 46 -7.88 2.53 -13.48
N ALA A 47 -8.87 2.16 -14.28
CA ALA A 47 -8.66 1.49 -15.55
C ALA A 47 -9.26 2.30 -16.71
N TYR A 48 -8.49 2.48 -17.76
CA TYR A 48 -8.95 3.01 -19.03
C TYR A 48 -8.78 1.96 -20.11
N TYR A 49 -9.90 1.41 -20.58
CA TYR A 49 -9.94 0.37 -21.58
C TYR A 49 -10.08 0.96 -22.99
N SER A 50 -9.18 0.62 -23.91
CA SER A 50 -9.16 1.14 -25.27
C SER A 50 -8.85 0.09 -26.32
N ASP A 51 -9.84 -0.16 -27.19
CA ASP A 51 -9.73 -1.07 -28.35
C ASP A 51 -8.63 -0.66 -29.36
N TYR A 52 -8.09 0.56 -29.26
CA TYR A 52 -7.14 1.13 -30.22
C TYR A 52 -5.74 1.40 -29.66
N LEU A 53 -5.63 1.67 -28.35
CA LEU A 53 -4.40 2.13 -27.72
C LEU A 53 -3.87 1.19 -26.63
N GLY A 54 -4.62 0.12 -26.32
CA GLY A 54 -4.36 -0.73 -25.17
C GLY A 54 -4.98 -0.18 -23.89
N ASP A 55 -5.00 -1.01 -22.86
CA ASP A 55 -5.61 -0.68 -21.57
C ASP A 55 -4.55 -0.09 -20.63
N ASP A 56 -4.86 1.01 -19.97
CA ASP A 56 -3.99 1.65 -18.98
C ASP A 56 -4.61 1.49 -17.59
N ILE A 57 -3.89 0.79 -16.71
CA ILE A 57 -4.35 0.45 -15.38
C ILE A 57 -3.36 0.99 -14.35
N SER A 58 -3.88 1.83 -13.45
CA SER A 58 -3.17 2.34 -12.29
C SER A 58 -3.90 1.94 -11.02
N GLU A 59 -3.18 1.31 -10.10
CA GLU A 59 -3.74 0.69 -8.92
C GLU A 59 -2.89 0.99 -7.68
N MET A 60 -3.56 1.38 -6.60
CA MET A 60 -2.99 1.44 -5.25
C MET A 60 -3.82 0.55 -4.33
N ARG A 61 -3.19 -0.47 -3.76
CA ARG A 61 -3.78 -1.39 -2.77
C ARG A 61 -3.12 -1.19 -1.41
N ILE A 62 -3.93 -1.28 -0.37
CA ILE A 62 -3.46 -1.23 1.02
C ILE A 62 -3.96 -2.48 1.71
N VAL A 63 -3.02 -3.26 2.23
CA VAL A 63 -3.30 -4.49 2.96
C VAL A 63 -2.84 -4.31 4.39
N ILE A 64 -3.70 -4.63 5.34
CA ILE A 64 -3.41 -4.67 6.77
C ILE A 64 -3.27 -6.12 7.18
N ILE A 65 -2.23 -6.44 7.95
CA ILE A 65 -1.97 -7.80 8.43
C ILE A 65 -2.20 -7.83 9.93
N ASP A 66 -3.01 -8.79 10.39
CA ASP A 66 -3.30 -8.95 11.81
C ASP A 66 -2.25 -9.76 12.57
N GLU A 67 -2.41 -9.86 13.89
CA GLU A 67 -1.50 -10.63 14.76
C GLU A 67 -1.43 -12.13 14.45
N ASN A 68 -2.43 -12.67 13.74
CA ASN A 68 -2.48 -14.06 13.30
C ASN A 68 -1.91 -14.24 11.89
N GLY A 69 -1.50 -13.15 11.23
CA GLY A 69 -1.00 -13.15 9.86
C GLY A 69 -2.09 -13.13 8.79
N ASN A 70 -3.36 -12.87 9.12
CA ASN A 70 -4.41 -12.75 8.11
C ASN A 70 -4.31 -11.39 7.41
N GLU A 71 -4.52 -11.40 6.10
CA GLU A 71 -4.49 -10.19 5.27
C GLU A 71 -5.90 -9.62 5.09
N HIS A 72 -6.03 -8.32 5.35
CA HIS A 72 -7.26 -7.55 5.24
C HIS A 72 -7.05 -6.40 4.25
N GLU A 73 -7.72 -6.46 3.11
CA GLU A 73 -7.56 -5.46 2.05
C GLU A 73 -8.53 -4.30 2.24
N CYS A 74 -7.98 -3.07 2.22
CA CYS A 74 -8.77 -1.86 2.30
C CYS A 74 -9.58 -1.67 0.99
N PRO A 75 -10.91 -1.49 1.06
CA PRO A 75 -11.76 -1.30 -0.12
C PRO A 75 -11.31 -0.13 -1.00
N GLN A 76 -11.10 -0.40 -2.29
CA GLN A 76 -10.61 0.57 -3.25
C GLN A 76 -11.72 1.40 -3.88
N GLU A 77 -11.42 2.64 -4.26
CA GLU A 77 -12.22 3.40 -5.21
C GLU A 77 -11.98 2.87 -6.62
N VAL A 78 -13.02 2.34 -7.24
CA VAL A 78 -12.95 1.77 -8.59
C VAL A 78 -13.44 2.81 -9.59
N SER A 79 -12.64 3.13 -10.60
CA SER A 79 -13.02 3.98 -11.73
C SER A 79 -12.62 3.32 -13.04
N GLU A 80 -13.60 2.78 -13.75
CA GLU A 80 -13.39 2.15 -15.05
C GLU A 80 -14.00 2.99 -16.16
N ARG A 81 -13.19 3.32 -17.14
CA ARG A 81 -13.56 4.11 -18.31
C ARG A 81 -13.29 3.30 -19.57
N TYR A 82 -14.14 3.48 -20.56
CA TYR A 82 -14.10 2.72 -21.80
C TYR A 82 -14.09 3.68 -22.98
N ALA A 83 -13.17 3.47 -23.93
CA ALA A 83 -13.15 4.22 -25.19
C ALA A 83 -14.39 3.89 -26.06
N CYS A 84 -14.94 2.68 -25.91
CA CYS A 84 -16.11 2.22 -26.61
C CYS A 84 -17.39 2.86 -26.03
N ARG A 85 -18.18 3.50 -26.90
CA ARG A 85 -19.44 4.19 -26.51
C ARG A 85 -20.57 3.25 -26.05
N HIS A 86 -20.37 1.94 -26.15
CA HIS A 86 -21.39 0.92 -25.87
C HIS A 86 -21.29 0.32 -24.47
N ILE A 87 -20.17 0.54 -23.77
CA ILE A 87 -19.99 0.11 -22.38
C ILE A 87 -20.12 1.34 -21.49
N LYS A 88 -20.91 1.23 -20.42
CA LYS A 88 -21.05 2.30 -19.44
C LYS A 88 -19.83 2.30 -18.52
N PRO A 89 -19.28 3.47 -18.17
CA PRO A 89 -18.28 3.56 -17.12
C PRO A 89 -18.79 2.93 -15.81
N HIS A 90 -17.88 2.32 -15.06
CA HIS A 90 -18.17 1.77 -13.75
C HIS A 90 -17.47 2.62 -12.67
N TYR A 91 -18.18 2.86 -11.58
CA TYR A 91 -17.65 3.58 -10.43
C TYR A 91 -18.15 2.94 -9.14
N GLU A 92 -17.22 2.61 -8.25
CA GLU A 92 -17.48 2.14 -6.90
C GLU A 92 -16.67 2.97 -5.91
N LYS A 93 -17.30 3.37 -4.80
CA LYS A 93 -16.64 4.19 -3.79
C LYS A 93 -15.87 3.29 -2.83
N GLY A 94 -14.59 3.61 -2.61
CA GLY A 94 -13.75 2.92 -1.64
C GLY A 94 -13.91 3.43 -0.21
N THR A 95 -13.02 2.98 0.65
CA THR A 95 -12.93 3.38 2.06
C THR A 95 -11.57 4.01 2.33
N GLY A 96 -11.55 5.10 3.11
CA GLY A 96 -10.29 5.69 3.55
C GLY A 96 -9.54 4.78 4.53
N ILE A 97 -8.21 4.76 4.48
CA ILE A 97 -7.41 3.79 5.26
C ILE A 97 -7.62 3.95 6.77
N ALA A 98 -7.74 5.18 7.28
CA ALA A 98 -7.95 5.39 8.72
C ALA A 98 -9.34 4.88 9.15
N ASP A 99 -10.36 5.06 8.29
CA ASP A 99 -11.70 4.52 8.52
C ASP A 99 -11.71 2.99 8.52
N PHE A 100 -11.03 2.39 7.55
CA PHE A 100 -10.90 0.94 7.45
C PHE A 100 -10.22 0.33 8.68
N ILE A 101 -9.13 0.93 9.18
CA ILE A 101 -8.48 0.45 10.40
C ILE A 101 -9.40 0.56 11.62
N VAL A 102 -10.21 1.63 11.71
CA VAL A 102 -11.22 1.74 12.77
C VAL A 102 -12.24 0.60 12.69
N GLU A 103 -12.67 0.21 11.49
CA GLU A 103 -13.59 -0.91 11.28
C GLU A 103 -12.97 -2.23 11.75
N LEU A 104 -11.72 -2.53 11.35
CA LEU A 104 -10.99 -3.71 11.80
C LEU A 104 -10.90 -3.76 13.34
N ILE A 105 -10.53 -2.65 13.99
CA ILE A 105 -10.42 -2.59 15.45
C ILE A 105 -11.79 -2.80 16.12
N LYS A 106 -12.88 -2.28 15.54
CA LYS A 106 -14.25 -2.50 16.05
C LYS A 106 -14.67 -3.96 15.96
N GLU A 107 -14.20 -4.68 14.95
CA GLU A 107 -14.41 -6.12 14.77
C GLU A 107 -13.52 -6.97 15.69
N GLY A 108 -12.62 -6.33 16.47
CA GLY A 108 -11.69 -7.01 17.36
C GLY A 108 -10.42 -7.50 16.67
N ILE A 109 -10.16 -7.05 15.44
CA ILE A 109 -8.95 -7.39 14.67
C ILE A 109 -7.83 -6.43 15.09
N ILE A 110 -6.69 -6.98 15.49
CA ILE A 110 -5.51 -6.21 15.93
C ILE A 110 -4.55 -6.06 14.75
N PRO A 111 -4.39 -4.85 14.18
CA PRO A 111 -3.54 -4.63 13.02
C PRO A 111 -2.07 -4.48 13.46
N VAL A 112 -1.17 -5.26 12.86
CA VAL A 112 0.25 -5.35 13.26
C VAL A 112 1.20 -4.90 12.15
N GLU A 113 0.91 -5.25 10.90
CA GLU A 113 1.73 -4.86 9.74
C GLU A 113 0.86 -4.29 8.63
N PHE A 114 1.51 -3.62 7.68
CA PHE A 114 0.85 -3.11 6.49
C PHE A 114 1.70 -3.34 5.24
N LYS A 115 1.03 -3.39 4.09
CA LYS A 115 1.63 -3.36 2.75
C LYS A 115 0.93 -2.31 1.91
N ILE A 116 1.73 -1.44 1.28
CA ILE A 116 1.32 -0.50 0.24
C ILE A 116 1.80 -1.06 -1.08
N ILE A 117 0.88 -1.36 -1.99
CA ILE A 117 1.19 -1.94 -3.29
C ILE A 117 0.73 -0.95 -4.35
N GLU A 118 1.68 -0.41 -5.11
CA GLU A 118 1.41 0.47 -6.24
C GLU A 118 1.75 -0.27 -7.54
N LYS A 119 0.80 -0.34 -8.45
CA LYS A 119 0.91 -1.08 -9.72
C LYS A 119 0.49 -0.20 -10.88
N VAL A 120 1.33 -0.18 -11.91
CA VAL A 120 1.00 0.41 -13.22
C VAL A 120 1.20 -0.65 -14.28
N ARG A 121 0.16 -0.89 -15.08
CA ARG A 121 0.16 -1.91 -16.14
C ARG A 121 -0.42 -1.31 -17.41
N GLU A 122 0.16 -1.71 -18.54
CA GLU A 122 -0.45 -1.50 -19.84
C GLU A 122 -0.74 -2.84 -20.50
N GLU A 123 -1.92 -2.99 -21.08
CA GLU A 123 -2.26 -4.14 -21.91
C GLU A 123 -2.30 -3.71 -23.38
N ILE A 124 -1.29 -4.11 -24.15
CA ILE A 124 -1.25 -3.86 -25.60
C ILE A 124 -1.49 -5.21 -26.29
N ASN A 125 -2.51 -5.31 -27.15
CA ASN A 125 -2.86 -6.55 -27.87
C ASN A 125 -3.14 -7.78 -26.98
N ARG A 126 -3.69 -7.60 -25.77
CA ARG A 126 -3.97 -8.67 -24.77
C ARG A 126 -2.73 -9.32 -24.14
N GLU A 127 -1.54 -8.79 -24.38
CA GLU A 127 -0.36 -9.10 -23.57
C GLU A 127 -0.25 -8.05 -22.46
N SER A 128 -0.37 -8.51 -21.21
CA SER A 128 -0.21 -7.66 -20.03
C SER A 128 1.27 -7.36 -19.80
N VAL A 129 1.67 -6.10 -19.93
CA VAL A 129 3.03 -5.64 -19.62
C VAL A 129 2.99 -4.88 -18.30
N LEU A 130 3.53 -5.49 -17.24
CA LEU A 130 3.75 -4.80 -15.98
C LEU A 130 4.82 -3.74 -16.18
N ARG A 131 4.45 -2.46 -16.00
CA ARG A 131 5.40 -1.35 -16.12
C ARG A 131 6.15 -1.13 -14.82
N GLU A 132 5.41 -1.03 -13.72
CA GLU A 132 5.97 -0.79 -12.40
C GLU A 132 5.17 -1.53 -11.34
N GLU A 133 5.87 -2.15 -10.39
CA GLU A 133 5.31 -2.67 -9.14
C GLU A 133 6.21 -2.22 -7.99
N ASN A 134 5.65 -1.40 -7.10
CA ASN A 134 6.34 -0.94 -5.90
C ASN A 134 5.59 -1.45 -4.68
N ILE A 135 6.31 -2.20 -3.82
CA ILE A 135 5.76 -2.75 -2.60
C ILE A 135 6.54 -2.16 -1.43
N LEU A 136 5.84 -1.40 -0.59
CA LEU A 136 6.36 -0.89 0.67
C LEU A 136 5.65 -1.61 1.81
N ALA A 137 6.42 -2.25 2.67
CA ALA A 137 5.89 -2.96 3.84
C ALA A 137 6.54 -2.43 5.12
N GLY A 138 5.79 -2.45 6.21
CA GLY A 138 6.27 -1.98 7.51
C GLY A 138 5.32 -2.38 8.62
N ASN A 139 5.70 -2.02 9.85
CA ASN A 139 4.89 -2.36 11.01
C ASN A 139 4.01 -1.18 11.41
N ILE A 140 2.85 -1.50 11.96
CA ILE A 140 1.95 -0.51 12.53
C ILE A 140 2.49 -0.14 13.90
N THR A 141 2.96 1.10 14.02
CA THR A 141 3.54 1.63 15.25
C THR A 141 2.46 2.27 16.14
N ILE A 142 2.82 2.56 17.39
CA ILE A 142 1.96 3.31 18.31
C ILE A 142 1.60 4.69 17.74
N GLU A 143 2.50 5.33 16.99
CA GLU A 143 2.22 6.63 16.37
C GLU A 143 1.13 6.52 15.29
N HIS A 144 1.14 5.46 14.48
CA HIS A 144 0.05 5.20 13.52
C HIS A 144 -1.30 5.04 14.23
N LEU A 145 -1.33 4.29 15.34
CA LEU A 145 -2.55 4.11 16.13
C LEU A 145 -3.02 5.41 16.79
N LYS A 146 -2.11 6.33 17.17
CA LYS A 146 -2.49 7.67 17.65
C LYS A 146 -3.18 8.49 16.56
N ILE A 147 -2.69 8.43 15.31
CA ILE A 147 -3.32 9.10 14.16
C ILE A 147 -4.75 8.56 13.97
N VAL A 148 -4.91 7.24 13.96
CA VAL A 148 -6.23 6.59 13.84
C VAL A 148 -7.17 7.00 14.98
N LYS A 149 -6.66 7.02 16.23
CA LYS A 149 -7.42 7.47 17.39
C LYS A 149 -7.87 8.93 17.24
N GLN A 150 -6.96 9.81 16.79
CA GLN A 150 -7.26 11.22 16.61
C GLN A 150 -8.35 11.42 15.54
N HIS A 151 -8.24 10.73 14.41
CA HIS A 151 -9.25 10.71 13.36
C HIS A 151 -10.63 10.27 13.87
N LEU A 152 -10.67 9.21 14.69
CA LEU A 152 -11.92 8.75 15.32
C LEU A 152 -12.53 9.82 16.24
N LEU A 153 -11.71 10.48 17.08
CA LEU A 153 -12.18 11.53 17.98
C LEU A 153 -12.75 12.73 17.21
N GLU A 154 -12.10 13.13 16.11
CA GLU A 154 -12.57 14.21 15.25
C GLU A 154 -13.93 13.89 14.63
N LYS A 155 -14.11 12.66 14.11
CA LYS A 155 -15.41 12.21 13.59
C LYS A 155 -16.52 12.24 14.65
N LEU A 156 -16.23 11.85 15.87
CA LEU A 156 -17.21 11.86 16.97
C LEU A 156 -17.57 13.27 17.42
N SER A 157 -16.64 14.23 17.32
CA SER A 157 -16.90 15.64 17.69
C SER A 157 -17.75 16.41 16.68
N GLN A 158 -17.89 15.88 15.45
CA GLN A 158 -18.68 16.48 14.37
C GLN A 158 -20.12 15.95 14.32
N GLN A 159 -20.50 15.05 15.23
CA GLN A 159 -21.86 14.52 15.40
C GLN A 159 -22.62 15.27 16.49
#